data_AF-A0A2P5VQM3-F1
#
_entry.id   AF-A0A2P5VQM3-F1
#
_cell.length_a   1.000
_cell.length_b   1.000
_cell.length_c   1.000
_cell.angle_alpha   90.00
_cell.angle_beta   90.00
_cell.angle_gamma   90.00
#
_symmetry.space_group_name_H-M   'P 1'
#
loop_
_entity.id
_entity.type
_entity.pdbx_description
1 polymer ?
#
loop_
_entity_poly.entity_id
_entity_poly.type
_entity_poly.pdbx_seq_one_letter_code
_entity_poly.pdbx_strand_id
1 'polypeptide(L)'
;MDYSLAALKLLCGQLKGARGTPSQSALTLGGILFQRVWLQGVLVSNDDEDRLLLDDSTGIVELNLSGDFRQRQWKTGMYVMVVGGYFVRTGDIPVIKVHKIVDLSPFPDREAMWYLEVLEAYKLFYQPLIEDFI
;
A
#
# COMPACT_ATOMS: atom_id res chain seq x y z
N MET A 1 3.62 -17.13 -9.67
CA MET A 1 4.35 -15.96 -10.22
C MET A 1 5.04 -15.27 -9.06
N ASP A 2 6.33 -14.92 -9.19
CA ASP A 2 7.08 -14.17 -8.17
C ASP A 2 6.89 -12.66 -8.39
N TYR A 3 6.25 -11.96 -7.45
CA TYR A 3 6.07 -10.51 -7.51
C TYR A 3 7.07 -9.77 -6.63
N SER A 4 8.20 -10.40 -6.28
CA SER A 4 9.29 -9.75 -5.54
C SER A 4 9.76 -8.44 -6.20
N LEU A 5 9.75 -8.41 -7.54
CA LEU A 5 10.11 -7.25 -8.35
C LEU A 5 8.93 -6.37 -8.77
N ALA A 6 7.68 -6.70 -8.43
CA ALA A 6 6.50 -5.91 -8.79
C ALA A 6 5.88 -5.28 -7.53
N ALA A 7 5.09 -4.22 -7.71
CA ALA A 7 4.29 -3.64 -6.63
C ALA A 7 2.85 -4.16 -6.75
N LEU A 8 2.38 -4.90 -5.74
CA LEU A 8 0.99 -5.39 -5.75
C LEU A 8 0.04 -4.23 -5.54
N LYS A 9 -0.92 -4.08 -6.46
CA LYS A 9 -2.08 -3.20 -6.25
C LYS A 9 -2.97 -3.80 -5.17
N LEU A 10 -3.13 -3.10 -4.05
CA LEU A 10 -3.90 -3.56 -2.90
C LEU A 10 -4.66 -2.39 -2.25
N LEU A 11 -5.67 -2.74 -1.48
CA LEU A 11 -6.27 -1.89 -0.47
C LEU A 11 -5.56 -2.12 0.88
N CYS A 12 -5.48 -1.10 1.73
CA CYS A 12 -4.81 -1.10 3.02
C CYS A 12 -5.36 -2.21 3.93
N GLY A 13 -6.67 -2.45 3.90
CA GLY A 13 -7.32 -3.52 4.63
C GLY A 13 -6.81 -4.92 4.28
N GLN A 14 -6.36 -5.15 3.03
CA GLN A 14 -5.82 -6.43 2.60
C GLN A 14 -4.43 -6.72 3.21
N LEU A 15 -3.68 -5.69 3.58
CA LEU A 15 -2.35 -5.85 4.20
C LEU A 15 -2.41 -6.54 5.58
N LYS A 16 -3.57 -6.52 6.25
CA LYS A 16 -3.80 -7.26 7.50
C LYS A 16 -3.66 -8.78 7.33
N GLY A 17 -3.89 -9.29 6.11
CA GLY A 17 -3.72 -10.70 5.78
C GLY A 17 -2.29 -11.09 5.45
N ALA A 18 -1.37 -10.12 5.30
CA ALA A 18 0.00 -10.38 4.90
C ALA A 18 0.83 -10.95 6.06
N ARG A 19 1.69 -11.92 5.74
CA ARG A 19 2.57 -12.60 6.71
C ARG A 19 4.02 -12.45 6.29
N GLY A 20 4.91 -12.26 7.25
CA GLY A 20 6.35 -12.27 6.99
C GLY A 20 6.81 -13.66 6.55
N THR A 21 7.77 -13.72 5.63
CA THR A 21 8.48 -14.96 5.30
C THR A 21 9.76 -15.09 6.14
N PRO A 22 10.34 -16.30 6.26
CA PRO A 22 11.63 -16.47 6.94
C PRO A 22 12.77 -15.65 6.29
N SER A 23 12.63 -15.35 5.00
CA SER A 23 13.49 -14.38 4.32
C SER A 23 13.08 -12.96 4.71
N GLN A 24 14.00 -12.19 5.29
CA GLN A 24 13.72 -10.85 5.84
C GLN A 24 13.25 -9.80 4.81
N SER A 25 13.21 -10.14 3.52
CA SER A 25 12.93 -9.18 2.44
C SER A 25 11.58 -9.34 1.77
N ALA A 26 10.80 -10.38 2.07
CA ALA A 26 9.53 -10.66 1.37
C ALA A 26 8.40 -11.07 2.31
N LEU A 27 7.17 -10.76 1.90
CA LEU A 27 5.94 -11.10 2.59
C LEU A 27 5.04 -11.94 1.69
N THR A 28 4.13 -12.68 2.29
CA THR A 28 3.13 -13.46 1.57
C THR A 28 1.72 -12.98 1.88
N LEU A 29 0.88 -12.89 0.86
CA LEU A 29 -0.56 -12.64 0.98
C LEU A 29 -1.29 -13.71 0.15
N GLY A 30 -1.92 -14.66 0.84
CA GLY A 30 -2.62 -15.77 0.15
C GLY A 30 -1.71 -16.59 -0.78
N GLY A 31 -0.47 -16.88 -0.36
CA GLY A 31 0.50 -17.61 -1.19
C GLY A 31 1.27 -16.73 -2.18
N ILE A 32 0.85 -15.49 -2.42
CA ILE A 32 1.55 -14.56 -3.31
C ILE A 32 2.72 -13.91 -2.58
N LEU A 33 3.94 -14.10 -3.08
CA LEU A 33 5.14 -13.48 -2.55
C LEU A 33 5.31 -12.06 -3.11
N PHE A 34 5.52 -11.07 -2.23
CA PHE A 34 5.72 -9.68 -2.61
C PHE A 34 6.67 -8.94 -1.67
N GLN A 35 7.27 -7.86 -2.18
CA GLN A 35 8.09 -6.94 -1.37
C GLN A 35 7.52 -5.53 -1.35
N ARG A 36 6.84 -5.15 -2.44
CA ARG A 36 6.32 -3.80 -2.64
C ARG A 36 4.83 -3.81 -2.86
N VAL A 37 4.22 -2.72 -2.46
CA VAL A 37 2.80 -2.45 -2.62
C VAL A 37 2.60 -1.17 -3.41
N TRP A 38 1.49 -1.12 -4.13
CA TRP A 38 0.94 0.06 -4.75
C TRP A 38 -0.40 0.32 -4.06
N LEU A 39 -0.51 1.48 -3.42
CA LEU A 39 -1.70 1.93 -2.71
C LEU A 39 -2.15 3.28 -3.28
N GLN A 40 -3.43 3.59 -3.13
CA GLN A 40 -3.95 4.95 -3.27
C GLN A 40 -4.93 5.24 -2.13
N GLY A 41 -5.00 6.49 -1.71
CA GLY A 41 -5.84 6.91 -0.58
C GLY A 41 -5.67 8.38 -0.25
N VAL A 42 -6.40 8.83 0.76
CA VAL A 42 -6.36 10.18 1.29
C VAL A 42 -5.31 10.28 2.39
N LEU A 43 -4.51 11.33 2.34
CA LEU A 43 -3.59 11.66 3.42
C LEU A 43 -4.36 12.15 4.64
N VAL A 44 -4.15 11.49 5.77
CA VAL A 44 -4.68 11.88 7.08
C VAL A 44 -3.52 12.12 8.03
N SER A 45 -3.55 13.20 8.81
CA SER A 45 -2.53 13.49 9.82
C SER A 45 -2.97 12.95 11.17
N ASN A 46 -2.00 12.54 11.99
CA ASN A 46 -2.20 12.42 13.43
C ASN A 46 -1.52 13.64 14.09
N ASP A 47 -2.26 14.40 14.88
CA ASP A 47 -1.85 15.73 15.39
C ASP A 47 -0.60 15.70 16.29
N ASP A 48 -0.18 14.54 16.78
CA ASP A 48 0.86 14.44 17.81
C ASP A 48 2.28 14.10 17.31
N GLU A 49 2.49 13.63 16.07
CA GLU A 49 3.78 12.99 15.71
C GLU A 49 4.32 13.24 14.29
N ASP A 50 3.80 14.22 13.55
CA ASP A 50 4.26 14.53 12.17
C ASP A 50 4.21 13.29 11.23
N ARG A 51 3.38 12.31 11.60
CA ARG A 51 3.20 11.05 10.87
C ARG A 51 2.23 11.29 9.73
N LEU A 52 2.69 10.94 8.54
CA LEU A 52 1.86 10.94 7.35
C LEU A 52 1.13 9.60 7.25
N LEU A 53 -0.19 9.60 7.45
CA LEU A 53 -1.00 8.40 7.33
C LEU A 53 -1.78 8.42 6.01
N LEU A 54 -2.03 7.25 5.47
CA LEU A 54 -2.83 7.04 4.26
C LEU A 54 -4.06 6.21 4.63
N ASP A 55 -5.24 6.73 4.33
CA ASP A 55 -6.53 6.06 4.51
C ASP A 55 -7.20 5.82 3.16
N ASP A 56 -7.61 4.59 2.90
CA ASP A 56 -8.35 4.20 1.70
C ASP A 56 -9.75 3.65 2.00
N SER A 57 -10.32 4.01 3.15
CA SER A 57 -11.58 3.53 3.74
C SER A 57 -11.62 2.03 4.12
N THR A 58 -10.59 1.25 3.81
CA THR A 58 -10.48 -0.15 4.21
C THR A 58 -9.46 -0.38 5.32
N GLY A 59 -8.57 0.58 5.52
CA GLY A 59 -7.58 0.59 6.59
C GLY A 59 -6.67 1.81 6.49
N ILE A 60 -5.81 1.95 7.50
CA ILE A 60 -4.85 3.05 7.60
C ILE A 60 -3.43 2.46 7.58
N VAL A 61 -2.52 3.12 6.87
CA VAL A 61 -1.08 2.81 6.89
C VAL A 61 -0.24 4.05 7.17
N GLU A 62 0.91 3.88 7.82
CA GLU A 62 1.90 4.93 8.04
C GLU A 62 2.87 5.00 6.85
N LEU A 63 3.12 6.21 6.35
CA LEU A 63 4.05 6.47 5.25
C LEU A 63 5.40 6.95 5.79
N ASN A 64 6.42 6.10 5.68
CA ASN A 64 7.80 6.49 5.97
C ASN A 64 8.44 7.09 4.72
N LEU A 65 8.49 8.43 4.66
CA LEU A 65 9.12 9.17 3.59
C LEU A 65 10.64 9.20 3.77
N SER A 66 11.39 9.31 2.68
CA SER A 66 12.85 9.50 2.69
C SER A 66 13.29 10.44 1.57
N GLY A 67 14.46 11.07 1.74
CA GLY A 67 15.03 11.99 0.74
C GLY A 67 14.11 13.16 0.38
N ASP A 68 14.04 13.48 -0.91
CA ASP A 68 13.32 14.64 -1.46
C ASP A 68 11.81 14.62 -1.16
N PHE A 69 11.22 13.45 -0.90
CA PHE A 69 9.80 13.36 -0.58
C PHE A 69 9.47 14.01 0.77
N ARG A 70 10.40 14.05 1.73
CA ARG A 70 10.20 14.76 3.01
C ARG A 70 10.18 16.28 2.86
N GLN A 71 10.80 16.81 1.80
CA GLN A 71 10.90 18.25 1.57
C GLN A 71 9.64 18.83 0.91
N ARG A 72 8.78 17.95 0.36
CA ARG A 72 7.51 18.35 -0.25
C ARG A 72 6.44 18.57 0.83
N GLN A 73 5.57 19.56 0.60
CA GLN A 73 4.41 19.79 1.45
C GLN A 73 3.29 18.80 1.13
N TRP A 74 3.19 17.73 1.91
CA TRP A 74 2.05 16.83 1.91
C TRP A 74 1.00 17.35 2.88
N LYS A 75 -0.23 17.54 2.43
CA LYS A 75 -1.31 18.10 3.25
C LYS A 75 -2.40 17.06 3.47
N THR A 76 -2.98 17.10 4.66
CA THR A 76 -4.20 16.35 4.98
C THR A 76 -5.29 16.65 3.95
N GLY A 77 -5.97 15.61 3.47
CA GLY A 77 -6.99 15.69 2.43
C GLY A 77 -6.48 15.48 1.00
N MET A 78 -5.16 15.45 0.76
CA MET A 78 -4.64 15.12 -0.57
C MET A 78 -4.90 13.65 -0.91
N TYR A 79 -5.42 13.38 -2.10
CA TYR A 79 -5.52 12.03 -2.63
C TYR A 79 -4.20 11.66 -3.33
N VAL A 80 -3.53 10.60 -2.88
CA VAL A 80 -2.19 10.25 -3.36
C VAL A 80 -2.10 8.80 -3.81
N MET A 81 -1.17 8.55 -4.72
CA MET A 81 -0.66 7.21 -5.03
C MET A 81 0.68 7.00 -4.36
N VAL A 82 0.87 5.82 -3.77
CA VAL A 82 2.09 5.43 -3.08
C VAL A 82 2.57 4.07 -3.60
N VAL A 83 3.86 3.99 -3.94
CA VAL A 83 4.57 2.72 -4.15
C VAL A 83 5.70 2.62 -3.14
N GLY A 84 5.79 1.51 -2.42
CA GLY A 84 6.80 1.35 -1.38
C GLY A 84 6.94 -0.08 -0.87
N GLY A 85 7.99 -0.31 -0.07
CA GLY A 85 8.20 -1.58 0.63
C GLY A 85 7.26 -1.72 1.81
N TYR A 86 6.63 -2.88 1.97
CA TYR A 86 5.75 -3.17 3.10
C TYR A 86 6.54 -3.74 4.28
N PHE A 87 6.35 -3.19 5.48
CA PHE A 87 6.99 -3.68 6.70
C PHE A 87 5.91 -3.96 7.76
N VAL A 88 5.90 -5.20 8.26
CA VAL A 88 5.03 -5.60 9.37
C VAL A 88 5.69 -5.17 10.68
N ARG A 89 5.03 -4.29 11.44
CA ARG A 89 5.32 -4.03 12.84
C ARG A 89 4.27 -4.75 13.68
N THR A 90 4.69 -5.51 14.69
CA THR A 90 3.76 -6.25 15.56
C THR A 90 2.97 -5.28 16.43
N GLY A 91 1.64 -5.29 16.32
CA GLY A 91 0.73 -4.53 17.20
C GLY A 91 0.49 -3.07 16.82
N ASP A 92 1.14 -2.56 15.77
CA ASP A 92 1.06 -1.18 15.32
C ASP A 92 0.44 -1.04 13.92
N ILE A 93 0.19 0.21 13.50
CA ILE A 93 -0.24 0.58 12.15
C ILE A 93 0.81 0.05 11.14
N PRO A 94 0.38 -0.61 10.04
CA PRO A 94 1.32 -1.10 9.05
C PRO A 94 2.09 0.04 8.37
N VAL A 95 3.37 -0.18 8.04
CA VAL A 95 4.23 0.90 7.55
C VAL A 95 4.72 0.63 6.14
N ILE A 96 4.62 1.66 5.29
CA ILE A 96 5.12 1.67 3.93
C ILE A 96 6.39 2.52 3.88
N LYS A 97 7.53 1.90 3.53
CA LYS A 97 8.74 2.64 3.16
C LYS A 97 8.57 3.15 1.74
N VAL A 98 8.28 4.44 1.61
CA VAL A 98 7.88 5.04 0.34
C VAL A 98 9.07 5.12 -0.63
N HIS A 99 8.90 4.52 -1.81
CA HIS A 99 9.82 4.67 -2.94
C HIS A 99 9.32 5.71 -3.95
N LYS A 100 7.99 5.88 -4.04
CA LYS A 100 7.34 6.89 -4.88
C LYS A 100 6.03 7.30 -4.26
N ILE A 101 5.76 8.60 -4.25
CA ILE A 101 4.47 9.18 -3.89
C ILE A 101 4.10 10.28 -4.90
N VAL A 102 2.84 10.32 -5.31
CA VAL A 102 2.32 11.24 -6.32
C VAL A 102 0.97 11.80 -5.87
N ASP A 103 0.82 13.12 -5.93
CA ASP A 103 -0.46 13.79 -5.73
C ASP A 103 -1.37 13.55 -6.93
N LEU A 104 -2.54 12.97 -6.66
CA LEU A 104 -3.60 12.65 -7.61
C LEU A 104 -4.85 13.49 -7.36
N SER A 105 -4.84 14.42 -6.40
CA SER A 105 -5.95 15.32 -6.09
C SER A 105 -6.50 16.08 -7.32
N PRO A 106 -5.69 16.45 -8.34
CA PRO A 106 -6.22 17.06 -9.57
C PRO A 106 -7.11 16.15 -10.44
N PHE A 107 -7.21 14.86 -10.14
CA PHE A 107 -7.92 13.85 -10.94
C PHE A 107 -8.96 13.11 -10.09
N PRO A 108 -10.17 13.67 -9.90
CA PRO A 108 -11.16 13.17 -8.93
C PRO A 108 -11.64 11.74 -9.22
N ASP A 109 -11.64 11.31 -10.48
CA ASP A 109 -12.08 9.95 -10.86
C ASP A 109 -11.09 8.86 -10.42
N ARG A 110 -9.87 9.23 -9.97
CA ARG A 110 -8.83 8.26 -9.60
C ARG A 110 -9.22 7.39 -8.42
N GLU A 111 -9.99 7.93 -7.48
CA GLU A 111 -10.45 7.17 -6.32
C GLU A 111 -11.36 6.01 -6.73
N ALA A 112 -12.40 6.30 -7.52
CA ALA A 112 -13.31 5.27 -8.03
C ALA A 112 -12.58 4.26 -8.93
N MET A 113 -11.69 4.75 -9.80
CA MET A 113 -10.90 3.89 -10.68
C MET A 113 -9.96 2.97 -9.89
N TRP A 114 -9.42 3.41 -8.76
CA TRP A 114 -8.50 2.61 -7.96
C TRP A 114 -9.15 1.32 -7.46
N TYR A 115 -10.39 1.36 -6.98
CA TYR A 115 -11.12 0.16 -6.58
C TYR A 115 -11.30 -0.82 -7.74
N LEU A 116 -11.63 -0.32 -8.94
CA LEU A 116 -11.77 -1.14 -10.13
C LEU A 116 -10.43 -1.78 -10.54
N GLU A 117 -9.33 -1.02 -10.48
CA GLU A 117 -7.99 -1.53 -10.77
C GLU A 117 -7.55 -2.62 -9.78
N VAL A 118 -7.85 -2.47 -8.48
CA VAL A 118 -7.53 -3.50 -7.48
C VAL A 118 -8.39 -4.74 -7.67
N LEU A 119 -9.69 -4.58 -7.97
CA LEU A 119 -10.59 -5.69 -8.26
C LEU A 119 -10.17 -6.46 -9.51
N GLU A 120 -9.85 -5.76 -10.59
CA GLU A 120 -9.32 -6.34 -11.83
C GLU A 120 -8.02 -7.12 -11.54
N ALA A 121 -7.07 -6.49 -10.84
CA ALA A 121 -5.81 -7.14 -10.49
C ALA A 121 -6.04 -8.40 -9.66
N TYR A 122 -6.96 -8.33 -8.69
CA TYR A 122 -7.33 -9.49 -7.88
C TYR A 122 -7.92 -10.62 -8.72
N LYS A 123 -8.93 -10.32 -9.55
CA LYS A 123 -9.63 -11.33 -10.35
C LYS A 123 -8.73 -11.99 -11.39
N LEU A 124 -7.88 -11.21 -12.06
CA LEU A 124 -7.07 -11.71 -13.17
C LEU A 124 -5.75 -12.34 -12.71
N PHE A 125 -5.14 -11.85 -11.64
CA PHE A 125 -3.76 -12.20 -11.29
C PHE A 125 -3.56 -12.78 -9.90
N TYR A 126 -4.45 -12.48 -8.93
CA TYR A 126 -4.25 -12.92 -7.54
C TYR A 126 -5.14 -14.12 -7.19
N GLN A 127 -6.43 -14.06 -7.50
CA GLN A 127 -7.40 -15.09 -7.18
C GLN A 127 -6.97 -16.48 -7.70
N PRO A 128 -6.55 -16.65 -8.97
CA PRO A 128 -6.12 -17.97 -9.45
C PRO A 128 -4.93 -18.53 -8.64
N LEU A 129 -3.98 -17.67 -8.26
CA LEU A 129 -2.81 -18.08 -7.47
C LEU A 129 -3.16 -18.44 -6.03
N ILE A 130 -4.16 -17.77 -5.45
CA ILE A 130 -4.65 -18.05 -4.09
C ILE A 130 -5.41 -19.38 -4.07
N GLU A 131 -6.25 -19.61 -5.07
CA GLU A 131 -7.04 -20.85 -5.20
C GLU A 131 -6.16 -22.07 -5.47
N ASP A 132 -5.11 -21.94 -6.29
CA ASP A 132 -4.12 -23.01 -6.53
C ASP A 132 -3.31 -23.37 -5.26
N PHE A 133 -3.34 -22.53 -4.23
CA PHE A 133 -2.59 -22.71 -2.98
C PHE A 133 -3.42 -23.37 -1.86
N ILE A 134 -4.73 -23.57 -2.07
CA ILE A 134 -5.68 -24.24 -1.15
C ILE A 134 -5.86 -25.70 -1.59
#